data_AF-A0A0D2XHZ9-F1
#
_entry.id   AF-A0A0D2XHZ9-F1
#
_cell.length_a   1.000
_cell.length_b   1.000
_cell.length_c   1.000
_cell.angle_alpha   90.00
_cell.angle_beta   90.00
_cell.angle_gamma   90.00
#
_symmetry.space_group_name_H-M   'P 1'
#
loop_
_entity.id
_entity.type
_entity.pdbx_description
1 polymer ?
#
loop_
_entity_poly.entity_id
_entity_poly.type
_entity_poly.pdbx_seq_one_letter_code
_entity_poly.pdbx_strand_id
1 'polypeptide(L)'
;MAKAWTLLGLAHKIALSQGLHREPSLFISTGMDVVRVEIRRRLWHQICHLDYRSAESRGQEPTISDEDFTTFLPRNISDENLVEGGLDGTSTQAGFTDMTVHLIRLYGHHCFRRIVRGTYKLERTTKSQVKNHDDTNPVVKLRSLFDEVRGMVDEMVDHFQAHYLQYCNPQIPEQRMAIGLATVVEWRCWSIFWLRTPKQYREFVIIPEVRQIMLEKSVNLIESLNKMPDDKDAQRFEWHIGGHACFQPIMHIVSELDMPDFDVPNRQALRSRALDALKKTMHTRGRKVTPMWNAMNRIISNCLAKSTSRHLPVTLFQAARIDFSVNETTQGLGSSATESSPALLPDMPISREFASSASLPDFTALGSIEMLEPDIMFDWGFWNIDPAAPGPY
;
A
#
# COMPACT_ATOMS: atom_id res chain seq x y z
N MET A 1 -5.24 7.85 11.84
CA MET A 1 -4.69 8.51 10.63
C MET A 1 -5.16 9.96 10.42
N ALA A 2 -6.39 10.35 10.84
CA ALA A 2 -6.88 11.73 10.68
C ALA A 2 -5.97 12.79 11.35
N LYS A 3 -5.52 12.54 12.60
CA LYS A 3 -4.57 13.42 13.32
C LYS A 3 -3.26 13.62 12.55
N ALA A 4 -2.73 12.57 11.92
CA ALA A 4 -1.48 12.63 11.16
C ALA A 4 -1.62 13.51 9.91
N TRP A 5 -2.75 13.45 9.21
CA TRP A 5 -3.00 14.28 8.03
C TRP A 5 -3.06 15.77 8.38
N THR A 6 -3.77 16.14 9.46
CA THR A 6 -3.85 17.53 9.92
C THR A 6 -2.48 18.07 10.36
N LEU A 7 -1.73 17.27 11.14
CA LEU A 7 -0.38 17.63 11.56
C LEU A 7 0.58 17.78 10.38
N LEU A 8 0.43 16.95 9.36
CA LEU A 8 1.21 17.07 8.14
C LEU A 8 0.87 18.34 7.37
N GLY A 9 -0.40 18.77 7.35
CA GLY A 9 -0.79 20.06 6.81
C GLY A 9 -0.09 21.23 7.51
N LEU A 10 0.01 21.18 8.85
CA LEU A 10 0.77 22.17 9.62
C LEU A 10 2.28 22.11 9.30
N ALA A 11 2.87 20.92 9.30
CA ALA A 11 4.29 20.72 8.96
C ALA A 11 4.61 21.24 7.55
N HIS A 12 3.71 21.03 6.58
CA HIS A 12 3.84 21.57 5.24
C HIS A 12 3.84 23.11 5.26
N LYS A 13 2.92 23.76 5.99
CA LYS A 13 2.92 25.24 6.11
C LYS A 13 4.19 25.79 6.77
N ILE A 14 4.71 25.11 7.79
CA ILE A 14 6.00 25.47 8.41
C ILE A 14 7.14 25.33 7.38
N ALA A 15 7.19 24.23 6.64
CA ALA A 15 8.20 24.01 5.59
C ALA A 15 8.16 25.07 4.49
N LEU A 16 6.97 25.51 4.07
CA LEU A 16 6.81 26.61 3.13
C LEU A 16 7.37 27.92 3.71
N SER A 17 7.06 28.24 4.97
CA SER A 17 7.57 29.44 5.64
C SER A 17 9.09 29.46 5.78
N GLN A 18 9.71 28.29 5.94
CA GLN A 18 11.16 28.11 5.98
C GLN A 18 11.81 28.05 4.58
N GLY A 19 11.01 28.11 3.51
CA GLY A 19 11.50 28.06 2.13
C GLY A 19 12.05 26.70 1.70
N LEU A 20 11.61 25.58 2.30
CA LEU A 20 12.11 24.24 1.96
C LEU A 20 11.71 23.76 0.55
N HIS A 21 10.63 24.32 0.01
CA HIS A 21 10.14 24.10 -1.36
C HIS A 21 10.97 24.81 -2.44
N ARG A 22 11.97 25.60 -2.04
CA ARG A 22 12.82 26.33 -2.98
C ARG A 22 14.22 25.74 -2.92
N GLU A 23 14.77 25.48 -4.10
CA GLU A 23 16.10 24.88 -4.21
C GLU A 23 17.18 25.76 -3.57
N PRO A 24 17.85 25.28 -2.49
CA PRO A 24 18.86 26.06 -1.78
C PRO A 24 20.00 26.54 -2.66
N SER A 25 20.46 25.74 -3.64
CA SER A 25 21.60 26.08 -4.49
C SER A 25 21.34 27.25 -5.43
N LEU A 26 20.07 27.65 -5.63
CA LEU A 26 19.72 28.83 -6.42
C LEU A 26 19.87 30.14 -5.63
N PHE A 27 20.09 30.08 -4.30
CA PHE A 27 20.24 31.24 -3.42
C PHE A 27 21.66 31.36 -2.89
N ILE A 28 22.63 31.51 -3.81
CA ILE A 28 24.08 31.56 -3.53
C ILE A 28 24.44 32.61 -2.48
N SER A 29 23.67 33.70 -2.37
CA SER A 29 23.87 34.77 -1.37
C SER A 29 23.75 34.33 0.08
N THR A 30 23.19 33.14 0.36
CA THR A 30 22.94 32.65 1.72
C THR A 30 24.14 31.96 2.36
N GLY A 31 25.20 31.65 1.62
CA GLY A 31 26.39 30.97 2.17
C GLY A 31 26.09 29.60 2.79
N MET A 32 25.05 28.89 2.31
CA MET A 32 24.72 27.55 2.79
C MET A 32 25.80 26.56 2.38
N ASP A 33 26.24 25.73 3.34
CA ASP A 33 27.17 24.63 3.08
C ASP A 33 26.44 23.40 2.53
N VAL A 34 27.25 22.44 2.04
CA VAL A 34 26.77 21.20 1.41
C VAL A 34 25.82 20.39 2.31
N VAL A 35 26.08 20.38 3.62
CA VAL A 35 25.27 19.66 4.63
C VAL A 35 23.88 20.29 4.75
N ARG A 36 23.79 21.62 4.90
CA ARG A 36 22.50 22.32 4.99
C ARG A 36 21.68 22.18 3.72
N VAL A 37 22.32 22.24 2.56
CA VAL A 37 21.64 22.02 1.27
C VAL A 37 20.99 20.63 1.23
N GLU A 38 21.74 19.58 1.54
CA GLU A 38 21.21 18.21 1.52
C GLU A 38 20.13 17.98 2.59
N ILE A 39 20.31 18.49 3.81
CA ILE A 39 19.28 18.37 4.87
C ILE A 39 17.97 19.01 4.41
N ARG A 40 18.03 20.18 3.77
CA ARG A 40 16.83 20.86 3.25
C ARG A 40 16.15 20.08 2.13
N ARG A 41 16.91 19.56 1.16
CA ARG A 41 16.38 18.68 0.09
C ARG A 41 15.71 17.44 0.67
N ARG A 42 16.41 16.72 1.56
CA ARG A 42 15.91 15.50 2.21
C ARG A 42 14.65 15.76 3.03
N LEU A 43 14.61 16.86 3.81
CA LEU A 43 13.45 17.21 4.63
C LEU A 43 12.24 17.56 3.78
N TRP A 44 12.41 18.36 2.72
CA TRP A 44 11.32 18.68 1.80
C TRP A 44 10.71 17.43 1.17
N HIS A 45 11.57 16.57 0.60
CA HIS A 45 11.12 15.35 -0.06
C HIS A 45 10.51 14.32 0.91
N GLN A 46 10.95 14.30 2.17
CA GLN A 46 10.30 13.51 3.21
C GLN A 46 8.88 14.02 3.53
N ILE A 47 8.64 15.33 3.50
CA ILE A 47 7.29 15.90 3.65
C ILE A 47 6.42 15.52 2.45
N CYS A 48 6.93 15.62 1.22
CA CYS A 48 6.24 15.17 0.01
C CYS A 48 5.90 13.67 0.07
N HIS A 49 6.83 12.85 0.57
CA HIS A 49 6.61 11.42 0.80
C HIS A 49 5.45 11.17 1.76
N LEU A 50 5.42 11.87 2.90
CA LEU A 50 4.35 11.75 3.88
C LEU A 50 2.99 12.24 3.35
N ASP A 51 2.97 13.30 2.53
CA ASP A 51 1.73 13.82 1.91
C ASP A 51 1.13 12.77 0.99
N TYR A 52 1.96 12.16 0.15
CA TYR A 52 1.55 11.03 -0.67
C TYR A 52 0.98 9.89 0.18
N ARG A 53 1.71 9.43 1.21
CA ARG A 53 1.26 8.32 2.07
C ARG A 53 -0.06 8.62 2.76
N SER A 54 -0.26 9.86 3.19
CA SER A 54 -1.50 10.27 3.83
C SER A 54 -2.66 10.31 2.84
N ALA A 55 -2.45 10.84 1.63
CA ALA A 55 -3.45 10.87 0.57
C ALA A 55 -3.83 9.47 0.10
N GLU A 56 -2.84 8.59 -0.08
CA GLU A 56 -3.01 7.18 -0.43
C GLU A 56 -3.90 6.44 0.57
N SER A 57 -3.64 6.62 1.88
CA SER A 57 -4.44 5.96 2.93
C SER A 57 -5.92 6.40 2.96
N ARG A 58 -6.23 7.52 2.31
CA ARG A 58 -7.57 8.13 2.24
C ARG A 58 -8.22 8.00 0.87
N GLY A 59 -7.54 7.39 -0.11
CA GLY A 59 -8.03 7.34 -1.49
C GLY A 59 -8.18 8.73 -2.12
N GLN A 60 -7.30 9.67 -1.77
CA GLN A 60 -7.31 11.06 -2.25
C GLN A 60 -6.08 11.37 -3.13
N GLU A 61 -6.16 12.45 -3.91
CA GLU A 61 -5.01 13.00 -4.63
C GLU A 61 -4.05 13.69 -3.63
N PRO A 62 -2.73 13.50 -3.73
CA PRO A 62 -1.74 14.23 -2.93
C PRO A 62 -1.91 15.76 -3.08
N THR A 63 -1.63 16.49 -2.00
CA THR A 63 -1.86 17.94 -1.94
C THR A 63 -0.75 18.72 -2.63
N ILE A 64 0.49 18.27 -2.47
CA ILE A 64 1.66 18.91 -3.08
C ILE A 64 1.70 18.48 -4.54
N SER A 65 2.02 19.36 -5.48
CA SER A 65 2.30 19.11 -6.91
C SER A 65 3.80 19.19 -7.18
N ASP A 66 4.30 18.49 -8.21
CA ASP A 66 5.70 18.63 -8.65
C ASP A 66 5.97 20.02 -9.26
N GLU A 67 4.91 20.76 -9.60
CA GLU A 67 4.96 22.15 -10.07
C GLU A 67 5.02 23.17 -8.91
N ASP A 68 4.79 22.75 -7.66
CA ASP A 68 4.69 23.66 -6.50
C ASP A 68 6.07 24.02 -5.90
N PHE A 69 7.15 23.36 -6.33
CA PHE A 69 8.46 23.49 -5.73
C PHE A 69 9.59 23.35 -6.76
N THR A 70 10.77 23.90 -6.43
CA THR A 70 11.97 23.80 -7.26
C THR A 70 13.06 22.91 -6.67
N THR A 71 12.90 22.49 -5.41
CA THR A 71 13.87 21.66 -4.68
C THR A 71 14.20 20.36 -5.42
N PHE A 72 15.46 20.18 -5.75
CA PHE A 72 15.97 18.99 -6.41
C PHE A 72 15.88 17.77 -5.51
N LEU A 73 15.91 16.58 -6.12
CA LEU A 73 16.03 15.33 -5.37
C LEU A 73 17.34 15.33 -4.56
N PRO A 74 17.36 14.69 -3.38
CA PRO A 74 18.59 14.51 -2.62
C PRO A 74 19.68 13.83 -3.47
N ARG A 75 20.95 14.10 -3.19
CA ARG A 75 22.05 13.42 -3.89
C ARG A 75 22.23 11.99 -3.40
N ASN A 76 22.74 11.12 -4.28
CA ASN A 76 23.22 9.78 -3.90
C ASN A 76 24.60 9.91 -3.26
N ILE A 77 24.62 10.25 -1.96
CA ILE A 77 25.82 10.44 -1.16
C ILE A 77 25.57 9.94 0.27
N SER A 78 26.52 9.20 0.83
CA SER A 78 26.49 8.77 2.24
C SER A 78 26.80 9.93 3.18
N ASP A 79 26.27 9.88 4.39
CA ASP A 79 26.37 11.00 5.34
C ASP A 79 27.81 11.27 5.80
N GLU A 80 28.64 10.22 5.87
CA GLU A 80 30.07 10.32 6.15
C GLU A 80 30.87 11.15 5.14
N ASN A 81 30.34 11.30 3.91
CA ASN A 81 30.97 12.08 2.85
C ASN A 81 30.47 13.54 2.82
N LEU A 82 29.52 13.92 3.68
CA LEU A 82 29.04 15.29 3.82
C LEU A 82 29.86 16.03 4.88
N VAL A 83 30.66 17.00 4.45
CA VAL A 83 31.57 17.76 5.32
C VAL A 83 31.03 19.17 5.54
N GLU A 84 30.87 19.56 6.81
CA GLU A 84 30.46 20.92 7.18
C GLU A 84 31.43 21.98 6.64
N GLY A 85 30.89 23.09 6.15
CA GLY A 85 31.69 24.15 5.50
C GLY A 85 32.26 23.76 4.13
N GLY A 86 32.03 22.54 3.64
CA GLY A 86 32.35 22.14 2.28
C GLY A 86 31.54 22.92 1.24
N LEU A 87 32.20 23.30 0.14
CA LEU A 87 31.54 23.86 -1.04
C LEU A 87 30.92 22.73 -1.88
N ASP A 88 29.91 23.07 -2.67
CA ASP A 88 29.12 22.14 -3.48
C ASP A 88 29.96 21.59 -4.65
N GLY A 89 30.84 20.61 -4.35
CA GLY A 89 31.79 20.02 -5.29
C GLY A 89 31.88 18.48 -5.21
N THR A 90 31.18 17.85 -4.27
CA THR A 90 31.06 16.38 -4.24
C THR A 90 30.09 15.95 -5.34
N SER A 91 30.61 15.40 -6.43
CA SER A 91 29.81 14.77 -7.47
C SER A 91 28.99 13.62 -6.87
N THR A 92 27.79 13.39 -7.42
CA THR A 92 27.00 12.20 -7.13
C THR A 92 27.89 10.98 -7.35
N GLN A 93 28.11 10.18 -6.31
CA GLN A 93 28.94 8.99 -6.41
C GLN A 93 28.17 7.89 -7.14
N ALA A 94 28.85 7.23 -8.09
CA ALA A 94 28.39 5.98 -8.65
C ALA A 94 28.57 4.88 -7.60
N GLY A 95 27.47 4.23 -7.21
CA GLY A 95 27.50 3.19 -6.18
C GLY A 95 26.28 3.16 -5.29
N PHE A 96 26.22 2.12 -4.46
CA PHE A 96 25.25 2.04 -3.37
C PHE A 96 25.68 2.96 -2.21
N THR A 97 24.77 3.80 -1.73
CA THR A 97 24.97 4.71 -0.59
C THR A 97 23.82 4.60 0.39
N ASP A 98 23.94 5.24 1.56
CA ASP A 98 22.85 5.31 2.55
C ASP A 98 21.55 5.91 1.97
N MET A 99 21.68 6.77 0.95
CA MET A 99 20.56 7.42 0.28
C MET A 99 19.87 6.56 -0.77
N THR A 100 20.47 5.45 -1.22
CA THR A 100 19.96 4.66 -2.35
C THR A 100 18.52 4.17 -2.12
N VAL A 101 18.22 3.60 -0.95
CA VAL A 101 16.86 3.13 -0.62
C VAL A 101 15.85 4.28 -0.62
N HIS A 102 16.24 5.44 -0.08
CA HIS A 102 15.38 6.62 -0.05
C HIS A 102 15.15 7.19 -1.45
N LEU A 103 16.18 7.22 -2.31
CA LEU A 103 16.09 7.71 -3.67
C LEU A 103 15.17 6.84 -4.54
N ILE A 104 15.29 5.51 -4.45
CA ILE A 104 14.35 4.59 -5.11
C ILE A 104 12.91 4.94 -4.72
N ARG A 105 12.68 5.21 -3.43
CA ARG A 105 11.35 5.59 -2.93
C ARG A 105 10.88 6.92 -3.49
N LEU A 106 11.72 7.95 -3.49
CA LEU A 106 11.35 9.29 -3.96
C LEU A 106 11.07 9.31 -5.46
N TYR A 107 11.94 8.70 -6.27
CA TYR A 107 11.71 8.55 -7.71
C TYR A 107 10.43 7.76 -7.99
N GLY A 108 10.19 6.68 -7.25
CA GLY A 108 8.93 5.93 -7.31
C GLY A 108 7.71 6.80 -7.04
N HIS A 109 7.80 7.64 -6.02
CA HIS A 109 6.73 8.56 -5.64
C HIS A 109 6.40 9.58 -6.74
N HIS A 110 7.40 10.10 -7.46
CA HIS A 110 7.16 10.96 -8.61
C HIS A 110 6.33 10.24 -9.68
N CYS A 111 6.67 8.99 -10.00
CA CYS A 111 5.89 8.16 -10.92
C CYS A 111 4.45 7.96 -10.39
N PHE A 112 4.28 7.58 -9.13
CA PHE A 112 2.96 7.38 -8.52
C PHE A 112 2.07 8.62 -8.64
N ARG A 113 2.62 9.80 -8.36
CA ARG A 113 1.88 11.06 -8.39
C ARG A 113 1.39 11.40 -9.79
N ARG A 114 2.22 11.18 -10.81
CA ARG A 114 1.83 11.36 -12.22
C ARG A 114 0.72 10.39 -12.63
N ILE A 115 0.82 9.11 -12.23
CA ILE A 115 -0.23 8.11 -12.47
C ILE A 115 -1.54 8.51 -11.79
N VAL A 116 -1.50 8.85 -10.49
CA VAL A 116 -2.68 9.27 -9.72
C VAL A 116 -3.34 10.48 -10.38
N ARG A 117 -2.58 11.53 -10.69
CA ARG A 117 -3.08 12.73 -11.37
C ARG A 117 -3.72 12.39 -12.72
N GLY A 118 -3.06 11.56 -13.53
CA GLY A 118 -3.59 11.11 -14.82
C GLY A 118 -4.95 10.42 -14.67
N THR A 119 -5.08 9.51 -13.71
CA THR A 119 -6.35 8.81 -13.45
C THR A 119 -7.46 9.74 -12.95
N TYR A 120 -7.16 10.69 -12.06
CA TYR A 120 -8.14 11.69 -11.59
C TYR A 120 -8.55 12.67 -12.68
N LYS A 121 -7.60 13.15 -13.48
CA LYS A 121 -7.87 14.02 -14.63
C LYS A 121 -8.84 13.33 -15.59
N LEU A 122 -8.57 12.08 -15.93
CA LEU A 122 -9.45 11.30 -16.79
C LEU A 122 -10.84 11.14 -16.18
N GLU A 123 -10.94 10.72 -14.92
CA GLU A 123 -12.22 10.58 -14.21
C GLU A 123 -13.06 11.87 -14.23
N ARG A 124 -12.44 13.02 -13.94
CA ARG A 124 -13.11 14.33 -13.97
C ARG A 124 -13.60 14.66 -15.37
N THR A 125 -12.77 14.48 -16.39
CA THR A 125 -13.14 14.78 -17.79
C THR A 125 -14.28 13.88 -18.29
N THR A 126 -14.26 12.58 -17.96
CA THR A 126 -15.34 11.66 -18.31
C THR A 126 -16.65 12.06 -17.63
N LYS A 127 -16.63 12.36 -16.32
CA LYS A 127 -17.82 12.80 -15.58
C LYS A 127 -18.38 14.14 -16.08
N SER A 128 -17.53 15.08 -16.46
CA SER A 128 -17.98 16.37 -17.03
C SER A 128 -18.54 16.22 -18.44
N GLN A 129 -17.99 15.31 -19.25
CA GLN A 129 -18.42 15.13 -20.64
C GLN A 129 -19.73 14.37 -20.81
N VAL A 130 -20.13 13.55 -19.82
CA VAL A 130 -21.49 12.98 -19.75
C VAL A 130 -22.57 14.08 -19.80
N LYS A 131 -22.24 15.32 -19.40
CA LYS A 131 -23.15 16.47 -19.51
C LYS A 131 -23.18 17.15 -20.88
N ASN A 132 -22.18 16.92 -21.74
CA ASN A 132 -21.94 17.68 -22.97
C ASN A 132 -22.06 16.86 -24.27
N HIS A 133 -22.56 15.61 -24.22
CA HIS A 133 -22.81 14.76 -25.41
C HIS A 133 -21.60 14.60 -26.37
N ASP A 134 -20.38 14.56 -25.84
CA ASP A 134 -19.17 14.23 -26.62
C ASP A 134 -18.92 12.70 -26.59
N ASP A 135 -18.87 12.07 -27.76
CA ASP A 135 -18.91 10.61 -27.99
C ASP A 135 -17.52 9.95 -28.00
N THR A 136 -16.53 10.56 -27.33
CA THR A 136 -15.20 9.94 -27.27
C THR A 136 -15.22 8.73 -26.34
N ASN A 137 -15.06 7.54 -26.91
CA ASN A 137 -15.10 6.27 -26.18
C ASN A 137 -14.13 6.26 -24.98
N PRO A 138 -14.61 6.06 -23.73
CA PRO A 138 -13.78 6.07 -22.52
C PRO A 138 -12.64 5.04 -22.55
N VAL A 139 -12.80 3.95 -23.29
CA VAL A 139 -11.77 2.92 -23.48
C VAL A 139 -10.55 3.48 -24.22
N VAL A 140 -10.75 4.35 -25.22
CA VAL A 140 -9.63 4.93 -25.99
C VAL A 140 -8.78 5.82 -25.09
N LYS A 141 -9.42 6.67 -24.27
CA LYS A 141 -8.72 7.54 -23.31
C LYS A 141 -7.97 6.73 -22.25
N LEU A 142 -8.59 5.67 -21.73
CA LEU A 142 -7.95 4.77 -20.78
C LEU A 142 -6.77 4.03 -21.38
N ARG A 143 -6.83 3.62 -22.65
CA ARG A 143 -5.69 3.01 -23.37
C ARG A 143 -4.54 4.01 -23.57
N SER A 144 -4.83 5.24 -23.99
CA SER A 144 -3.82 6.29 -24.08
C SER A 144 -3.12 6.52 -22.74
N LEU A 145 -3.89 6.63 -21.65
CA LEU A 145 -3.32 6.77 -20.32
C LEU A 145 -2.51 5.54 -19.91
N PHE A 146 -2.93 4.33 -20.27
CA PHE A 146 -2.18 3.11 -20.00
C PHE A 146 -0.81 3.12 -20.69
N ASP A 147 -0.73 3.55 -21.95
CA ASP A 147 0.54 3.64 -22.68
C ASP A 147 1.46 4.71 -22.07
N GLU A 148 0.91 5.86 -21.63
CA GLU A 148 1.65 6.86 -20.86
C GLU A 148 2.19 6.29 -19.55
N VAL A 149 1.35 5.55 -18.80
CA VAL A 149 1.74 4.91 -17.54
C VAL A 149 2.84 3.88 -17.77
N ARG A 150 2.75 3.08 -18.84
CA ARG A 150 3.80 2.13 -19.21
C ARG A 150 5.13 2.85 -19.44
N GLY A 151 5.15 3.89 -20.28
CA GLY A 151 6.38 4.65 -20.54
C GLY A 151 6.99 5.23 -19.26
N MET A 152 6.17 5.79 -18.36
CA MET A 152 6.64 6.31 -17.07
C MET A 152 7.22 5.22 -16.16
N VAL A 153 6.67 4.00 -16.19
CA VAL A 153 7.18 2.87 -15.39
C VAL A 153 8.49 2.35 -15.97
N ASP A 154 8.57 2.21 -17.30
CA ASP A 154 9.77 1.73 -17.99
C ASP A 154 10.94 2.69 -17.74
N GLU A 155 10.73 4.01 -17.91
CA GLU A 155 11.72 5.05 -17.59
C GLU A 155 12.20 4.97 -16.13
N MET A 156 11.28 4.73 -15.18
CA MET A 156 11.61 4.61 -13.77
C MET A 156 12.43 3.36 -13.47
N VAL A 157 12.07 2.22 -14.06
CA VAL A 157 12.79 0.94 -13.88
C VAL A 157 14.20 1.04 -14.49
N ASP A 158 14.33 1.61 -15.68
CA ASP A 158 15.61 1.87 -16.32
C ASP A 158 16.48 2.80 -15.47
N HIS A 159 15.90 3.86 -14.91
CA HIS A 159 16.60 4.76 -14.00
C HIS A 159 17.09 4.04 -12.75
N PHE A 160 16.25 3.19 -12.13
CA PHE A 160 16.65 2.39 -10.98
C PHE A 160 17.80 1.46 -11.32
N GLN A 161 17.75 0.78 -12.46
CA GLN A 161 18.80 -0.13 -12.88
C GLN A 161 20.12 0.61 -13.11
N ALA A 162 20.08 1.70 -13.87
CA ALA A 162 21.27 2.47 -14.26
C ALA A 162 21.91 3.26 -13.10
N HIS A 163 21.17 3.63 -12.06
CA HIS A 163 21.72 4.49 -11.01
C HIS A 163 21.86 3.81 -9.64
N TYR A 164 21.10 2.74 -9.39
CA TYR A 164 21.00 2.14 -8.06
C TYR A 164 21.22 0.63 -8.06
N LEU A 165 20.40 -0.13 -8.78
CA LEU A 165 20.32 -1.58 -8.66
C LEU A 165 21.52 -2.31 -9.24
N GLN A 166 22.19 -1.75 -10.26
CA GLN A 166 23.42 -2.34 -10.80
C GLN A 166 24.57 -2.42 -9.77
N TYR A 167 24.50 -1.63 -8.71
CA TYR A 167 25.50 -1.63 -7.62
C TYR A 167 25.09 -2.50 -6.43
N CYS A 168 23.90 -3.12 -6.47
CA CYS A 168 23.36 -3.92 -5.38
C CYS A 168 23.81 -5.39 -5.48
N ASN A 169 24.30 -5.93 -4.37
CA ASN A 169 24.56 -7.35 -4.16
C ASN A 169 23.42 -7.96 -3.31
N PRO A 170 22.67 -8.95 -3.83
CA PRO A 170 21.56 -9.57 -3.09
C PRO A 170 21.98 -10.33 -1.82
N GLN A 171 23.27 -10.63 -1.65
CA GLN A 171 23.79 -11.23 -0.43
C GLN A 171 23.93 -10.22 0.72
N ILE A 172 24.05 -8.92 0.40
CA ILE A 172 24.10 -7.85 1.40
C ILE A 172 22.68 -7.43 1.74
N PRO A 173 22.23 -7.49 3.01
CA PRO A 173 20.81 -7.32 3.30
C PRO A 173 20.23 -5.95 2.96
N GLU A 174 20.97 -4.86 3.22
CA GLU A 174 20.57 -3.49 2.90
C GLU A 174 20.32 -3.32 1.40
N GLN A 175 21.20 -3.91 0.59
CA GLN A 175 21.13 -3.87 -0.88
C GLN A 175 20.03 -4.81 -1.40
N ARG A 176 19.82 -5.96 -0.77
CA ARG A 176 18.68 -6.85 -1.01
C ARG A 176 17.36 -6.14 -0.73
N MET A 177 17.27 -5.35 0.34
CA MET A 177 16.09 -4.54 0.66
C MET A 177 15.85 -3.44 -0.39
N ALA A 178 16.90 -2.82 -0.93
CA ALA A 178 16.77 -1.86 -2.03
C ALA A 178 16.17 -2.50 -3.30
N ILE A 179 16.65 -3.70 -3.67
CA ILE A 179 16.09 -4.49 -4.79
C ILE A 179 14.61 -4.82 -4.53
N GLY A 180 14.29 -5.28 -3.32
CA GLY A 180 12.92 -5.57 -2.92
C GLY A 180 12.02 -4.33 -3.00
N LEU A 181 12.49 -3.18 -2.52
CA LEU A 181 11.76 -1.92 -2.59
C LEU A 181 11.50 -1.48 -4.03
N ALA A 182 12.50 -1.56 -4.92
CA ALA A 182 12.32 -1.23 -6.33
C ALA A 182 11.25 -2.11 -6.99
N THR A 183 11.24 -3.40 -6.68
CA THR A 183 10.20 -4.34 -7.15
C THR A 183 8.81 -3.96 -6.63
N VAL A 184 8.71 -3.57 -5.35
CA VAL A 184 7.45 -3.10 -4.75
C VAL A 184 6.98 -1.82 -5.40
N VAL A 185 7.89 -0.87 -5.64
CA VAL A 185 7.60 0.42 -6.27
C VAL A 185 7.07 0.21 -7.69
N GLU A 186 7.74 -0.60 -8.50
CA GLU A 186 7.27 -0.95 -9.84
C GLU A 186 5.86 -1.57 -9.81
N TRP A 187 5.65 -2.57 -8.95
CA TRP A 187 4.34 -3.19 -8.78
C TRP A 187 3.27 -2.17 -8.34
N ARG A 188 3.63 -1.23 -7.48
CA ARG A 188 2.72 -0.21 -6.95
C ARG A 188 2.19 0.70 -8.07
N CYS A 189 3.01 1.06 -9.06
CA CYS A 189 2.56 1.82 -10.23
C CYS A 189 1.39 1.14 -10.95
N TRP A 190 1.55 -0.15 -11.25
CA TRP A 190 0.51 -0.95 -11.89
C TRP A 190 -0.72 -1.12 -11.00
N SER A 191 -0.52 -1.32 -9.70
CA SER A 191 -1.60 -1.41 -8.72
C SER A 191 -2.47 -0.16 -8.70
N ILE A 192 -1.87 1.03 -8.66
CA ILE A 192 -2.58 2.31 -8.69
C ILE A 192 -3.44 2.40 -9.95
N PHE A 193 -2.86 2.13 -11.12
CA PHE A 193 -3.58 2.21 -12.38
C PHE A 193 -4.75 1.20 -12.47
N TRP A 194 -4.51 -0.06 -12.12
CA TRP A 194 -5.54 -1.11 -12.13
C TRP A 194 -6.71 -0.77 -11.20
N LEU A 195 -6.41 -0.28 -10.00
CA LEU A 195 -7.43 0.05 -9.00
C LEU A 195 -8.32 1.19 -9.44
N ARG A 196 -7.72 2.21 -10.07
CA ARG A 196 -8.41 3.39 -10.56
C ARG A 196 -9.10 3.15 -11.90
N THR A 197 -8.79 2.05 -12.60
CA THR A 197 -9.50 1.63 -13.81
C THR A 197 -10.82 0.94 -13.41
N PRO A 198 -11.99 1.45 -13.85
CA PRO A 198 -13.29 0.83 -13.54
C PRO A 198 -13.37 -0.61 -14.02
N LYS A 199 -13.99 -1.49 -13.21
CA LYS A 199 -14.07 -2.96 -13.47
C LYS A 199 -14.53 -3.28 -14.90
N GLN A 200 -15.56 -2.61 -15.39
CA GLN A 200 -16.15 -2.81 -16.72
C GLN A 200 -15.21 -2.49 -17.89
N TYR A 201 -14.14 -1.73 -17.67
CA TYR A 201 -13.19 -1.34 -18.72
C TYR A 201 -11.86 -2.10 -18.65
N ARG A 202 -11.59 -2.82 -17.54
CA ARG A 202 -10.26 -3.43 -17.32
C ARG A 202 -9.85 -4.39 -18.42
N GLU A 203 -10.77 -5.21 -18.90
CA GLU A 203 -10.50 -6.22 -19.95
C GLU A 203 -10.24 -5.58 -21.32
N PHE A 204 -10.83 -4.41 -21.57
CA PHE A 204 -10.66 -3.69 -22.83
C PHE A 204 -9.42 -2.80 -22.85
N VAL A 205 -8.89 -2.44 -21.68
CA VAL A 205 -7.79 -1.48 -21.52
C VAL A 205 -6.48 -2.19 -21.22
N ILE A 206 -6.48 -3.16 -20.31
CA ILE A 206 -5.26 -3.81 -19.82
C ILE A 206 -5.07 -5.12 -20.59
N ILE A 207 -4.04 -5.14 -21.43
CA ILE A 207 -3.72 -6.31 -22.26
C ILE A 207 -3.43 -7.56 -21.40
N PRO A 208 -3.78 -8.77 -21.89
CA PRO A 208 -3.65 -10.01 -21.11
C PRO A 208 -2.25 -10.27 -20.55
N GLU A 209 -1.21 -9.88 -21.29
CA GLU A 209 0.20 -10.03 -20.92
C GLU A 209 0.53 -9.21 -19.67
N VAL A 210 0.08 -7.95 -19.62
CA VAL A 210 0.32 -7.06 -18.48
C VAL A 210 -0.50 -7.49 -17.26
N ARG A 211 -1.73 -7.99 -17.46
CA ARG A 211 -2.51 -8.58 -16.34
C ARG A 211 -1.79 -9.77 -15.72
N GLN A 212 -1.20 -10.64 -16.55
CA GLN A 212 -0.42 -11.79 -16.09
C GLN A 212 0.84 -11.36 -15.33
N ILE A 213 1.61 -10.41 -15.87
CA ILE A 213 2.80 -9.85 -15.19
C ILE A 213 2.42 -9.23 -13.84
N MET A 214 1.33 -8.47 -13.80
CA MET A 214 0.86 -7.82 -12.57
C MET A 214 0.43 -8.84 -11.51
N LEU A 215 -0.26 -9.91 -11.91
CA LEU A 215 -0.62 -10.99 -11.01
C LEU A 215 0.61 -11.72 -10.49
N GLU A 216 1.55 -12.07 -11.36
CA GLU A 216 2.80 -12.71 -10.96
C GLU A 216 3.58 -11.85 -9.95
N LYS A 217 3.74 -10.56 -10.21
CA LYS A 217 4.38 -9.64 -9.25
C LYS A 217 3.61 -9.56 -7.93
N SER A 218 2.27 -9.61 -7.96
CA SER A 218 1.45 -9.63 -6.74
C SER A 218 1.69 -10.89 -5.91
N VAL A 219 1.73 -12.05 -6.56
CA VAL A 219 2.01 -13.34 -5.90
C VAL A 219 3.43 -13.32 -5.31
N ASN A 220 4.44 -12.92 -6.10
CA ASN A 220 5.83 -12.85 -5.65
C ASN A 220 6.01 -11.92 -4.44
N LEU A 221 5.27 -10.80 -4.41
CA LEU A 221 5.27 -9.86 -3.29
C LEU A 221 4.70 -10.51 -2.02
N ILE A 222 3.55 -11.19 -2.11
CA ILE A 222 2.95 -11.90 -0.98
C ILE A 222 3.87 -13.03 -0.48
N GLU A 223 4.46 -13.80 -1.38
CA GLU A 223 5.41 -14.85 -1.03
C GLU A 223 6.63 -14.29 -0.29
N SER A 224 7.17 -13.17 -0.76
CA SER A 224 8.30 -12.49 -0.12
C SER A 224 7.91 -11.99 1.27
N LEU A 225 6.75 -11.33 1.40
CA LEU A 225 6.21 -10.84 2.67
C LEU A 225 5.88 -11.96 3.69
N ASN A 226 5.62 -13.18 3.20
CA ASN A 226 5.40 -14.36 4.02
C ASN A 226 6.68 -15.06 4.46
N LYS A 227 7.81 -14.82 3.79
CA LYS A 227 9.14 -15.34 4.16
C LYS A 227 9.88 -14.40 5.12
N MET A 228 9.57 -13.10 5.07
CA MET A 228 10.25 -12.06 5.86
C MET A 228 10.31 -12.28 7.38
N PRO A 229 9.26 -12.82 8.07
CA PRO A 229 9.35 -13.06 9.51
C PRO A 229 10.48 -14.03 9.90
N ASP A 230 10.80 -14.97 9.00
CA ASP A 230 11.84 -16.00 9.20
C ASP A 230 13.24 -15.52 8.76
N ASP A 231 13.33 -14.38 8.06
CA ASP A 231 14.60 -13.79 7.60
C ASP A 231 15.20 -12.90 8.69
N LYS A 232 16.25 -13.40 9.36
CA LYS A 232 16.96 -12.69 10.44
C LYS A 232 17.50 -11.33 10.00
N ASP A 233 17.94 -11.20 8.75
CA ASP A 233 18.49 -9.94 8.27
C ASP A 233 17.39 -8.91 7.98
N ALA A 234 16.18 -9.37 7.69
CA ALA A 234 15.01 -8.53 7.42
C ALA A 234 14.34 -8.04 8.69
N GLN A 235 14.48 -8.75 9.82
CA GLN A 235 13.84 -8.40 11.10
C GLN A 235 14.19 -6.98 11.56
N ARG A 236 15.45 -6.54 11.41
CA ARG A 236 15.86 -5.16 11.75
C ARG A 236 15.20 -4.07 10.89
N PHE A 237 14.62 -4.44 9.75
CA PHE A 237 13.88 -3.54 8.86
C PHE A 237 12.36 -3.73 8.95
N GLU A 238 11.85 -4.44 9.96
CA GLU A 238 10.40 -4.70 10.12
C GLU A 238 9.59 -3.39 10.16
N TRP A 239 10.12 -2.33 10.77
CA TRP A 239 9.48 -1.01 10.80
C TRP A 239 9.24 -0.44 9.39
N HIS A 240 10.14 -0.72 8.45
CA HIS A 240 10.01 -0.29 7.05
C HIS A 240 9.08 -1.24 6.28
N ILE A 241 9.30 -2.55 6.42
CA ILE A 241 8.54 -3.60 5.74
C ILE A 241 7.06 -3.57 6.14
N GLY A 242 6.78 -3.44 7.43
CA GLY A 242 5.43 -3.36 7.99
C GLY A 242 4.65 -2.14 7.50
N GLY A 243 5.35 -1.10 7.04
CA GLY A 243 4.74 0.06 6.40
C GLY A 243 4.10 -0.23 5.05
N HIS A 244 4.48 -1.32 4.37
CA HIS A 244 3.88 -1.77 3.11
C HIS A 244 2.71 -2.71 3.41
N ALA A 245 1.49 -2.19 3.24
CA ALA A 245 0.27 -2.95 3.48
C ALA A 245 0.12 -4.08 2.46
N CYS A 246 0.17 -5.34 2.93
CA CYS A 246 -0.05 -6.52 2.08
C CYS A 246 -1.49 -6.65 1.54
N PHE A 247 -2.40 -5.79 1.98
CA PHE A 247 -3.81 -5.81 1.60
C PHE A 247 -4.03 -5.61 0.11
N GLN A 248 -3.32 -4.68 -0.50
CA GLN A 248 -3.49 -4.35 -1.90
C GLN A 248 -3.12 -5.51 -2.84
N PRO A 249 -1.95 -6.19 -2.68
CA PRO A 249 -1.67 -7.38 -3.46
C PRO A 249 -2.61 -8.55 -3.15
N ILE A 250 -3.06 -8.74 -1.90
CA ILE A 250 -4.10 -9.75 -1.57
C ILE A 250 -5.39 -9.47 -2.35
N MET A 251 -5.88 -8.23 -2.31
CA MET A 251 -7.11 -7.83 -2.99
C MET A 251 -7.01 -8.00 -4.50
N HIS A 252 -5.86 -7.64 -5.08
CA HIS A 252 -5.61 -7.84 -6.50
C HIS A 252 -5.64 -9.32 -6.87
N ILE A 253 -4.94 -10.19 -6.12
CA ILE A 253 -4.94 -11.64 -6.35
C ILE A 253 -6.37 -12.20 -6.27
N VAL A 254 -7.11 -11.88 -5.21
CA VAL A 254 -8.49 -12.36 -5.04
C VAL A 254 -9.38 -11.90 -6.19
N SER A 255 -9.24 -10.63 -6.61
CA SER A 255 -10.02 -10.11 -7.73
C SER A 255 -9.72 -10.79 -9.05
N GLU A 256 -8.47 -11.15 -9.32
CA GLU A 256 -8.10 -11.88 -10.56
C GLU A 256 -8.52 -13.35 -10.50
N LEU A 257 -8.45 -14.00 -9.34
CA LEU A 257 -8.87 -15.39 -9.16
C LEU A 257 -10.39 -15.61 -9.30
N ASP A 258 -11.18 -14.59 -8.98
CA ASP A 258 -12.64 -14.61 -9.09
C ASP A 258 -13.12 -14.42 -10.55
N MET A 259 -12.27 -13.96 -11.47
CA MET A 259 -12.65 -13.78 -12.89
C MET A 259 -12.88 -15.13 -13.59
N PRO A 260 -13.92 -15.24 -14.44
CA PRO A 260 -14.27 -16.49 -15.13
C PRO A 260 -13.22 -16.92 -16.17
N ASP A 261 -12.53 -15.99 -16.81
CA ASP A 261 -11.55 -16.26 -17.89
C ASP A 261 -10.15 -16.65 -17.37
N PHE A 262 -10.01 -16.93 -16.07
CA PHE A 262 -8.73 -17.25 -15.47
C PHE A 262 -8.29 -18.72 -15.70
N ASP A 263 -9.21 -19.61 -16.08
CA ASP A 263 -8.97 -21.08 -16.15
C ASP A 263 -8.31 -21.55 -17.46
N VAL A 264 -7.57 -20.68 -18.16
CA VAL A 264 -6.77 -21.08 -19.33
C VAL A 264 -5.61 -21.98 -18.86
N PRO A 265 -5.29 -23.11 -19.54
CA PRO A 265 -4.29 -24.09 -19.08
C PRO A 265 -2.92 -23.51 -18.70
N ASN A 266 -2.51 -22.41 -19.36
CA ASN A 266 -1.23 -21.75 -19.13
C ASN A 266 -1.17 -20.95 -17.79
N ARG A 267 -2.29 -20.82 -17.06
CA ARG A 267 -2.38 -20.03 -15.82
C ARG A 267 -2.58 -20.89 -14.56
N GLN A 268 -2.73 -22.20 -14.70
CA GLN A 268 -3.02 -23.10 -13.58
C GLN A 268 -1.90 -23.13 -12.53
N ALA A 269 -0.63 -23.10 -12.95
CA ALA A 269 0.51 -23.05 -12.05
C ALA A 269 0.53 -21.75 -11.21
N LEU A 270 0.26 -20.61 -11.86
CA LEU A 270 0.16 -19.32 -11.18
C LEU A 270 -1.07 -19.26 -10.24
N ARG A 271 -2.19 -19.88 -10.64
CA ARG A 271 -3.38 -20.04 -9.80
C ARG A 271 -3.05 -20.77 -8.48
N SER A 272 -2.40 -21.93 -8.60
CA SER A 272 -2.00 -22.72 -7.43
C SER A 272 -1.06 -21.92 -6.52
N ARG A 273 -0.04 -21.30 -7.11
CA ARG A 273 0.94 -20.48 -6.39
C ARG A 273 0.27 -19.31 -5.64
N ALA A 274 -0.69 -18.65 -6.27
CA ALA A 274 -1.49 -17.59 -5.66
C ALA A 274 -2.33 -18.09 -4.46
N LEU A 275 -3.05 -19.20 -4.62
CA LEU A 275 -3.86 -19.79 -3.55
C LEU A 275 -3.00 -20.20 -2.35
N ASP A 276 -1.83 -20.80 -2.60
CA ASP A 276 -0.91 -21.22 -1.55
C ASP A 276 -0.28 -20.02 -0.82
N ALA A 277 0.08 -18.97 -1.56
CA ALA A 277 0.54 -17.71 -1.00
C ALA A 277 -0.53 -17.07 -0.09
N LEU A 278 -1.80 -17.06 -0.51
CA LEU A 278 -2.91 -16.57 0.30
C LEU A 278 -3.15 -17.41 1.56
N LYS A 279 -3.13 -18.74 1.45
CA LYS A 279 -3.23 -19.65 2.61
C LYS A 279 -2.10 -19.37 3.60
N LYS A 280 -0.84 -19.30 3.14
CA LYS A 280 0.31 -19.02 4.01
C LYS A 280 0.17 -17.67 4.72
N THR A 281 -0.34 -16.66 4.01
CA THR A 281 -0.63 -15.33 4.58
C THR A 281 -1.61 -15.40 5.76
N MET A 282 -2.67 -16.19 5.65
CA MET A 282 -3.61 -16.38 6.76
C MET A 282 -2.93 -17.03 7.97
N HIS A 283 -2.03 -17.99 7.77
CA HIS A 283 -1.34 -18.67 8.86
C HIS A 283 -0.32 -17.77 9.57
N THR A 284 0.48 -17.01 8.81
CA THR A 284 1.55 -16.16 9.34
C THR A 284 1.00 -14.88 9.99
N ARG A 285 -0.04 -14.28 9.40
CA ARG A 285 -0.57 -12.97 9.83
C ARG A 285 -1.94 -13.03 10.51
N GLY A 286 -2.62 -14.18 10.48
CA GLY A 286 -3.92 -14.45 11.12
C GLY A 286 -4.00 -14.15 12.62
N ARG A 287 -2.86 -14.05 13.30
CA ARG A 287 -2.78 -13.75 14.74
C ARG A 287 -2.92 -12.24 15.07
N LYS A 288 -2.85 -11.34 14.08
CA LYS A 288 -3.02 -9.89 14.30
C LYS A 288 -4.51 -9.55 14.34
N VAL A 289 -5.06 -9.39 15.55
CA VAL A 289 -6.48 -9.04 15.77
C VAL A 289 -6.70 -7.55 15.50
N THR A 290 -6.83 -7.19 14.23
CA THR A 290 -7.28 -5.84 13.81
C THR A 290 -8.53 -5.97 12.95
N PRO A 291 -9.48 -5.01 13.00
CA PRO A 291 -10.70 -5.05 12.18
C PRO A 291 -10.39 -5.24 10.68
N MET A 292 -9.33 -4.61 10.19
CA MET A 292 -8.87 -4.73 8.82
C MET A 292 -8.38 -6.15 8.48
N TRP A 293 -7.60 -6.77 9.38
CA TRP A 293 -7.12 -8.14 9.18
C TRP A 293 -8.27 -9.16 9.25
N ASN A 294 -9.27 -8.93 10.09
CA ASN A 294 -10.49 -9.75 10.14
C ASN A 294 -11.24 -9.74 8.80
N ALA A 295 -11.41 -8.55 8.21
CA ALA A 295 -12.03 -8.42 6.88
C ALA A 295 -11.20 -9.14 5.80
N MET A 296 -9.88 -9.02 5.83
CA MET A 296 -8.98 -9.70 4.89
C MET A 296 -9.03 -11.21 5.02
N ASN A 297 -9.04 -11.74 6.25
CA ASN A 297 -9.23 -13.17 6.50
C ASN A 297 -10.55 -13.67 5.91
N ARG A 298 -11.65 -12.90 6.03
CA ARG A 298 -12.94 -13.24 5.42
C ARG A 298 -12.85 -13.29 3.90
N ILE A 299 -12.24 -12.27 3.28
CA ILE A 299 -12.06 -12.19 1.83
C ILE A 299 -11.24 -13.36 1.30
N ILE A 300 -10.11 -13.68 1.94
CA ILE A 300 -9.27 -14.82 1.56
C ILE A 300 -10.05 -16.13 1.73
N SER A 301 -10.73 -16.33 2.87
CA SER A 301 -11.50 -17.54 3.15
C SER A 301 -12.57 -17.79 2.09
N ASN A 302 -13.31 -16.75 1.70
CA ASN A 302 -14.33 -16.84 0.66
C ASN A 302 -13.72 -17.22 -0.71
N CYS A 303 -12.56 -16.63 -1.06
CA CYS A 303 -11.86 -16.98 -2.29
C CYS A 303 -11.39 -18.45 -2.32
N LEU A 304 -10.88 -18.95 -1.19
CA LEU A 304 -10.45 -20.34 -1.04
C LEU A 304 -11.63 -21.33 -1.09
N ALA A 305 -12.76 -20.98 -0.47
CA ALA A 305 -13.97 -21.80 -0.49
C ALA A 305 -14.54 -21.95 -1.92
N LYS A 306 -14.66 -20.83 -2.66
CA LYS A 306 -15.10 -20.84 -4.07
C LYS A 306 -14.17 -21.70 -4.94
N SER A 307 -12.86 -21.58 -4.74
CA SER A 307 -11.87 -22.36 -5.50
C SER A 307 -11.97 -23.87 -5.22
N THR A 308 -12.31 -24.26 -3.98
CA THR A 308 -12.52 -25.67 -3.62
C THR A 308 -13.82 -26.22 -4.20
N SER A 309 -14.89 -25.42 -4.20
CA SER A 309 -16.19 -25.79 -4.79
C SER A 309 -16.13 -25.99 -6.31
N ARG A 310 -15.25 -25.28 -7.04
CA ARG A 310 -15.06 -25.46 -8.48
C ARG A 310 -14.43 -26.81 -8.85
N HIS A 311 -13.80 -27.51 -7.90
CA HIS A 311 -13.15 -28.80 -8.11
C HIS A 311 -14.03 -30.02 -7.77
N LEU A 312 -15.23 -29.83 -7.21
CA LEU A 312 -16.20 -30.91 -7.10
C LEU A 312 -16.85 -31.14 -8.48
N PRO A 313 -16.74 -32.34 -9.09
CA PRO A 313 -17.46 -32.61 -10.31
C PRO A 313 -18.96 -32.50 -10.00
N VAL A 314 -19.65 -31.60 -10.70
CA VAL A 314 -21.10 -31.52 -10.73
C VAL A 314 -21.59 -32.86 -11.25
N THR A 315 -21.94 -33.76 -10.33
CA THR A 315 -22.62 -34.99 -10.67
C THR A 315 -24.05 -34.60 -11.00
N LEU A 316 -24.42 -34.75 -12.27
CA LEU A 316 -25.79 -34.69 -12.75
C LEU A 316 -26.63 -35.67 -11.92
N PHE A 317 -27.46 -35.14 -11.02
CA PHE A 317 -28.66 -35.85 -10.57
C PHE A 317 -29.88 -35.07 -11.04
N GLN A 318 -30.32 -35.46 -12.23
CA GLN A 318 -31.64 -35.17 -12.74
C GLN A 318 -32.67 -35.97 -11.94
N ALA A 319 -33.63 -35.24 -11.38
CA ALA A 319 -35.04 -35.60 -11.18
C ALA A 319 -35.39 -36.98 -10.60
N ALA A 320 -35.85 -36.97 -9.36
CA ALA A 320 -37.05 -37.72 -8.97
C ALA A 320 -37.85 -36.91 -7.95
N ARG A 321 -38.93 -36.28 -8.41
CA ARG A 321 -40.06 -35.88 -7.56
C ARG A 321 -40.74 -37.15 -7.07
N ILE A 322 -40.93 -37.29 -5.76
CA ILE A 322 -42.06 -38.00 -5.17
C ILE A 322 -42.50 -37.22 -3.94
N ASP A 323 -43.71 -36.65 -4.01
CA ASP A 323 -44.49 -36.15 -2.88
C ASP A 323 -44.91 -37.32 -1.97
N PHE A 324 -44.89 -37.14 -0.65
CA PHE A 324 -46.00 -37.56 0.23
C PHE A 324 -45.89 -36.90 1.61
N SER A 325 -47.07 -36.62 2.17
CA SER A 325 -47.38 -35.89 3.41
C SER A 325 -47.60 -36.83 4.61
N VAL A 326 -47.62 -36.23 5.81
CA VAL A 326 -48.40 -36.56 7.03
C VAL A 326 -47.61 -37.01 8.28
N ASN A 327 -47.71 -36.16 9.31
CA ASN A 327 -47.77 -36.30 10.78
C ASN A 327 -47.29 -37.59 11.48
N GLU A 328 -46.56 -37.46 12.59
CA GLU A 328 -47.12 -37.52 13.96
C GLU A 328 -46.06 -37.39 15.08
N THR A 329 -46.56 -36.87 16.19
CA THR A 329 -46.05 -36.64 17.55
C THR A 329 -45.28 -37.76 18.26
N THR A 330 -44.31 -37.37 19.11
CA THR A 330 -44.15 -37.76 20.55
C THR A 330 -42.90 -37.07 21.12
N GLN A 331 -43.03 -36.04 21.95
CA GLN A 331 -43.09 -36.04 23.43
C GLN A 331 -41.85 -36.59 24.17
N GLY A 332 -41.31 -35.77 25.08
CA GLY A 332 -40.46 -36.17 26.21
C GLY A 332 -39.31 -35.20 26.49
N LEU A 333 -39.53 -34.12 27.26
CA LEU A 333 -39.10 -33.97 28.68
C LEU A 333 -37.57 -34.05 28.89
N GLY A 334 -36.84 -33.08 29.46
CA GLY A 334 -37.19 -31.80 30.07
C GLY A 334 -35.92 -31.07 30.57
N SER A 335 -36.07 -29.77 30.84
CA SER A 335 -35.48 -28.89 31.89
C SER A 335 -34.17 -29.30 32.60
N SER A 336 -33.25 -28.42 33.01
CA SER A 336 -33.31 -26.97 33.27
C SER A 336 -31.91 -26.36 33.26
N ALA A 337 -31.86 -25.06 33.02
CA ALA A 337 -30.76 -24.17 33.39
C ALA A 337 -30.64 -24.02 34.91
N THR A 338 -29.46 -23.63 35.41
CA THR A 338 -29.27 -22.43 36.27
C THR A 338 -27.78 -22.13 36.52
N GLU A 339 -27.52 -20.84 36.62
CA GLU A 339 -26.26 -20.10 36.79
C GLU A 339 -25.52 -20.36 38.12
N SER A 340 -24.24 -19.97 38.19
CA SER A 340 -23.74 -18.95 39.15
C SER A 340 -22.21 -18.75 39.06
N SER A 341 -21.78 -17.48 39.09
CA SER A 341 -20.42 -17.04 39.50
C SER A 341 -20.36 -16.90 41.04
N PRO A 342 -19.15 -16.79 41.66
CA PRO A 342 -18.63 -15.47 42.04
C PRO A 342 -17.08 -15.30 42.10
N ALA A 343 -16.62 -14.12 41.65
CA ALA A 343 -15.81 -13.07 42.33
C ALA A 343 -14.55 -13.31 43.24
N LEU A 344 -13.52 -12.45 42.98
CA LEU A 344 -12.63 -11.65 43.87
C LEU A 344 -11.25 -12.18 44.42
N LEU A 345 -10.14 -11.60 43.86
CA LEU A 345 -8.91 -10.91 44.41
C LEU A 345 -8.17 -11.43 45.68
N PRO A 346 -6.91 -11.00 46.07
CA PRO A 346 -6.05 -9.86 45.63
C PRO A 346 -4.48 -10.04 45.57
N ASP A 347 -3.81 -9.00 45.03
CA ASP A 347 -2.58 -8.24 45.40
C ASP A 347 -1.09 -8.70 45.34
N MET A 348 -0.28 -7.70 44.95
CA MET A 348 1.19 -7.58 44.70
C MET A 348 2.06 -7.38 45.98
N PRO A 349 3.43 -7.25 45.89
CA PRO A 349 4.14 -5.95 45.65
C PRO A 349 5.48 -6.05 44.82
N ILE A 350 5.80 -5.13 43.90
CA ILE A 350 6.63 -3.88 43.94
C ILE A 350 8.11 -3.98 44.41
N SER A 351 9.05 -3.59 43.52
CA SER A 351 10.24 -2.68 43.70
C SER A 351 11.20 -2.85 42.48
N ARG A 352 11.94 -1.89 41.90
CA ARG A 352 12.32 -0.50 42.22
C ARG A 352 12.88 0.19 40.96
N GLU A 353 12.76 1.51 40.89
CA GLU A 353 13.16 2.43 39.81
C GLU A 353 14.67 2.69 39.70
N PHE A 354 15.12 3.15 38.52
CA PHE A 354 16.21 4.11 38.37
C PHE A 354 15.77 5.22 37.40
N ALA A 355 15.79 6.46 37.88
CA ALA A 355 15.44 7.68 37.14
C ALA A 355 16.69 8.39 36.60
N SER A 356 16.56 9.01 35.44
CA SER A 356 17.41 10.11 34.96
C SER A 356 16.60 10.99 34.01
N SER A 357 16.65 12.29 34.26
CA SER A 357 15.67 13.32 33.93
C SER A 357 16.06 14.20 32.74
N ALA A 358 15.10 14.47 31.84
CA ALA A 358 14.95 15.76 31.16
C ALA A 358 13.50 15.88 30.64
N SER A 359 12.74 16.83 31.19
CA SER A 359 11.31 17.04 30.92
C SER A 359 11.07 17.87 29.65
N LEU A 360 10.24 17.36 28.74
CA LEU A 360 9.61 18.12 27.64
C LEU A 360 8.49 19.03 28.19
N PRO A 361 8.22 20.21 27.58
CA PRO A 361 7.20 21.12 28.05
C PRO A 361 5.79 20.54 27.92
N ASP A 362 4.97 20.85 28.93
CA ASP A 362 3.60 20.39 29.12
C ASP A 362 2.64 21.07 28.13
N PHE A 363 2.08 20.30 27.19
CA PHE A 363 1.14 20.76 26.17
C PHE A 363 -0.32 20.80 26.67
N THR A 364 -0.58 20.60 27.95
CA THR A 364 -1.95 20.59 28.52
C THR A 364 -2.65 21.95 28.53
N ALA A 365 -1.97 23.04 28.14
CA ALA A 365 -2.54 24.39 28.10
C ALA A 365 -3.25 24.78 26.78
N LEU A 366 -3.21 23.95 25.72
CA LEU A 366 -4.02 24.21 24.52
C LEU A 366 -5.40 23.60 24.70
N GLY A 367 -6.36 24.48 25.02
CA GLY A 367 -7.77 24.16 25.20
C GLY A 367 -8.32 23.19 24.17
N SER A 368 -9.08 22.22 24.67
CA SER A 368 -9.75 21.14 23.97
C SER A 368 -10.53 21.67 22.76
N ILE A 369 -9.93 21.59 21.57
CA ILE A 369 -10.71 21.53 20.34
C ILE A 369 -11.24 20.09 20.31
N GLU A 370 -12.46 19.89 20.82
CA GLU A 370 -13.24 18.68 20.56
C GLU A 370 -13.52 18.59 19.05
N MET A 371 -12.52 18.11 18.32
CA MET A 371 -12.73 17.60 16.98
C MET A 371 -13.44 16.26 17.13
N LEU A 372 -14.75 16.26 16.85
CA LEU A 372 -15.54 15.06 16.56
C LEU A 372 -14.64 14.01 15.90
N GLU A 373 -14.45 12.85 16.54
CA GLU A 373 -13.74 11.73 15.93
C GLU A 373 -14.47 11.37 14.64
N PRO A 374 -13.91 11.63 13.45
CA PRO A 374 -14.49 11.11 12.23
C PRO A 374 -14.15 9.64 12.23
N ASP A 375 -15.18 8.79 12.28
CA ASP A 375 -15.06 7.33 12.25
C ASP A 375 -14.13 6.92 11.09
N ILE A 376 -12.88 6.54 11.40
CA ILE A 376 -11.84 6.26 10.41
C ILE A 376 -12.00 4.81 9.96
N MET A 377 -13.11 4.52 9.28
CA MET A 377 -13.20 3.30 8.49
C MET A 377 -12.22 3.40 7.33
N PHE A 378 -11.48 2.31 7.10
CA PHE A 378 -10.80 2.09 5.83
C PHE A 378 -11.81 2.30 4.70
N ASP A 379 -11.50 3.14 3.71
CA ASP A 379 -12.45 3.51 2.66
C ASP A 379 -12.68 2.33 1.70
N TRP A 380 -13.51 1.37 2.10
CA TRP A 380 -13.91 0.22 1.28
C TRP A 380 -14.63 0.65 0.00
N GLY A 381 -15.26 1.82 -0.01
CA GLY A 381 -15.94 2.41 -1.16
C GLY A 381 -14.98 2.73 -2.30
N PHE A 382 -13.79 3.27 -1.98
CA PHE A 382 -12.70 3.42 -2.94
C PHE A 382 -12.31 2.10 -3.63
N TRP A 383 -12.47 0.96 -2.94
CA TRP A 383 -12.14 -0.37 -3.46
C TRP A 383 -13.31 -1.10 -4.15
N ASN A 384 -14.52 -0.51 -4.19
CA ASN A 384 -15.75 -1.20 -4.64
C ASN A 384 -15.95 -2.55 -3.94
N ILE A 385 -15.69 -2.59 -2.62
CA ILE A 385 -15.90 -3.76 -1.75
C ILE A 385 -16.92 -3.35 -0.71
N ASP A 386 -17.96 -4.17 -0.54
CA ASP A 386 -18.85 -4.03 0.61
C ASP A 386 -18.33 -4.92 1.76
N PRO A 387 -17.81 -4.34 2.85
CA PRO A 387 -17.36 -5.11 4.01
C PRO A 387 -18.50 -5.79 4.75
N ALA A 388 -19.76 -5.44 4.50
CA ALA A 388 -20.95 -6.03 5.11
C ALA A 388 -21.68 -7.05 4.23
N ALA A 389 -21.26 -7.24 2.97
CA ALA A 389 -21.93 -8.18 2.06
C ALA A 389 -21.96 -9.61 2.65
N PRO A 390 -23.15 -10.20 2.87
CA PRO A 390 -23.27 -11.58 3.31
C PRO A 390 -22.74 -12.49 2.20
N GLY A 391 -21.90 -13.46 2.57
CA GLY A 391 -21.48 -14.51 1.64
C GLY A 391 -22.70 -15.29 1.14
N PRO A 392 -22.64 -15.88 -0.07
CA PRO A 392 -23.69 -16.79 -0.49
C PRO A 392 -23.68 -17.99 0.46
N TYR A 393 -24.87 -18.33 0.97
CA TYR A 393 -25.13 -19.49 1.81
C TYR A 393 -24.75 -20.82 1.14
#